data_AF-A0A1A3BW61-F1
#
_entry.id   AF-A0A1A3BW61-F1
#
_cell.length_a   1.000
_cell.length_b   1.000
_cell.length_c   1.000
_cell.angle_alpha   90.00
_cell.angle_beta   90.00
_cell.angle_gamma   90.00
#
_symmetry.space_group_name_H-M   'P 1'
#
loop_
_entity.id
_entity.type
_entity.pdbx_description
1 polymer ?
#
loop_
_entity_poly.entity_id
_entity_poly.type
_entity_poly.pdbx_seq_one_letter_code
_entity_poly.pdbx_strand_id
1 'polypeptide(L)'
;MGNAKYIGRVGALAVALGIGVGLVSTPWVAAAKPKSPDTNQTTNSSAEKAPKPEKNIAVSKNGEIVRQSGTASAYTPSGSTGTKARATGDGATATVTSGSKSRATATGTGATATAGGGTKNSAKANGDGSTAAAGDDMTATGSNNNNNTARASGENSQAYAGSGGSGNNNNKATVDGNNSQAYAGANGSGNNNNTATVTGDTTTGTPGDNSIASAGSLGDGNNDNTARAVGSDAFAFAGGGVAPSPTFPAGGPGNDSSGNVATATSTGTGTTLAVAGAIGDNNDNNKATATNSGTDSDTEAGAGLRGDNNSGNTATATNTGDNAFTEAASGFRTHDSTGNTATVTNNGDGANTTAVAGYLGGNNNNNTVTGTNAGNDAISQIFAGVIGDNNSGNTATLNNSGEGATTRAYAAYNGDNNTNNSAAATNSGDNNTTEAGAGVNSDGNDGLNVTATDGQINNEP
;
A
#
# COMPACT_ATOMS: atom_id res chain seq x y z
N MET A 1 48.36 17.78 -0.62
CA MET A 1 47.46 18.16 -1.73
C MET A 1 47.69 17.16 -2.85
N GLY A 2 46.71 16.42 -3.36
CA GLY A 2 45.34 16.27 -2.86
C GLY A 2 44.52 15.33 -3.75
N ASN A 3 43.82 14.39 -3.08
CA ASN A 3 42.58 13.70 -3.48
C ASN A 3 42.52 12.96 -4.83
N ALA A 4 42.29 11.64 -4.77
CA ALA A 4 41.74 10.87 -5.88
C ALA A 4 40.21 11.11 -6.04
N LYS A 5 39.63 10.68 -7.16
CA LYS A 5 38.18 10.69 -7.40
C LYS A 5 37.59 9.29 -7.27
N TYR A 6 36.53 9.20 -6.48
CA TYR A 6 35.42 8.25 -6.60
C TYR A 6 34.13 9.10 -6.46
N ILE A 7 33.09 8.87 -7.27
CA ILE A 7 31.84 9.67 -7.28
C ILE A 7 30.83 9.14 -6.21
N GLY A 8 29.55 8.83 -6.49
CA GLY A 8 28.46 8.61 -5.49
C GLY A 8 28.53 7.33 -4.62
N ARG A 9 27.45 6.81 -4.01
CA ARG A 9 26.02 6.72 -4.42
C ARG A 9 25.05 7.67 -3.70
N VAL A 10 23.97 8.06 -4.38
CA VAL A 10 22.87 8.89 -3.82
C VAL A 10 21.58 8.09 -3.81
N GLY A 11 20.97 7.95 -2.63
CA GLY A 11 19.75 7.16 -2.40
C GLY A 11 18.77 7.78 -1.43
N ALA A 12 17.50 7.37 -1.58
CA ALA A 12 16.38 7.92 -0.84
C ALA A 12 16.28 7.34 0.58
N LEU A 13 17.11 7.82 1.50
CA LEU A 13 17.02 7.44 2.92
C LEU A 13 15.77 8.04 3.60
N ALA A 14 14.69 7.26 3.65
CA ALA A 14 13.52 7.55 4.48
C ALA A 14 13.77 7.06 5.91
N VAL A 15 14.01 7.99 6.86
CA VAL A 15 14.23 7.62 8.27
C VAL A 15 12.91 7.30 8.97
N ALA A 16 12.56 6.01 9.02
CA ALA A 16 11.45 5.51 9.82
C ALA A 16 11.87 5.42 11.30
N LEU A 17 11.35 6.32 12.16
CA LEU A 17 11.49 6.22 13.60
C LEU A 17 10.13 5.91 14.25
N GLY A 18 9.85 4.62 14.41
CA GLY A 18 8.58 4.15 14.98
C GLY A 18 8.40 4.55 16.45
N ILE A 19 7.41 5.40 16.74
CA ILE A 19 7.01 5.71 18.12
C ILE A 19 6.17 4.55 18.66
N GLY A 20 6.85 3.52 19.16
CA GLY A 20 6.24 2.46 19.95
C GLY A 20 5.72 3.03 21.27
N VAL A 21 4.39 3.21 21.38
CA VAL A 21 3.75 3.70 22.61
C VAL A 21 3.96 2.67 23.72
N GLY A 22 4.54 3.10 24.85
CA GLY A 22 5.00 2.20 25.90
C GLY A 22 3.88 1.38 26.55
N LEU A 23 3.84 0.08 26.26
CA LEU A 23 3.02 -0.90 26.97
C LEU A 23 3.52 -1.06 28.41
N VAL A 24 2.80 -0.48 29.36
CA VAL A 24 3.05 -0.67 30.80
C VAL A 24 2.71 -2.11 31.17
N SER A 25 3.73 -2.93 31.43
CA SER A 25 3.57 -4.30 31.89
C SER A 25 3.03 -4.33 33.33
N THR A 26 1.75 -4.69 33.49
CA THR A 26 1.18 -4.96 34.81
C THR A 26 1.66 -6.33 35.30
N PRO A 27 2.18 -6.45 36.54
CA PRO A 27 2.66 -7.72 37.05
C PRO A 27 1.49 -8.68 37.31
N TRP A 28 1.45 -9.79 36.57
CA TRP A 28 0.39 -10.79 36.69
C TRP A 28 0.53 -11.53 38.03
N VAL A 29 -0.42 -11.30 38.95
CA VAL A 29 -0.39 -11.91 40.29
C VAL A 29 -0.72 -13.39 40.20
N ALA A 30 0.29 -14.24 40.31
CA ALA A 30 0.15 -15.69 40.34
C ALA A 30 -0.55 -16.16 41.64
N ALA A 31 -1.89 -16.18 41.62
CA ALA A 31 -2.72 -16.65 42.73
C ALA A 31 -2.55 -18.17 42.95
N ALA A 32 -1.67 -18.55 43.88
CA ALA A 32 -1.46 -19.95 44.23
C ALA A 32 -2.74 -20.59 44.80
N LYS A 33 -3.21 -21.66 44.14
CA LYS A 33 -4.43 -22.39 44.52
C LYS A 33 -4.23 -23.05 45.89
N PRO A 34 -5.00 -22.71 46.94
CA PRO A 34 -4.86 -23.35 48.24
C PRO A 34 -5.23 -24.83 48.17
N LYS A 35 -4.45 -25.68 48.84
CA LYS A 35 -4.83 -27.09 49.07
C LYS A 35 -6.04 -27.13 50.00
N SER A 36 -7.13 -27.74 49.53
CA SER A 36 -8.27 -28.07 50.39
C SER A 36 -7.84 -29.08 51.46
N PRO A 37 -8.26 -28.92 52.73
CA PRO A 37 -8.27 -30.02 53.69
C PRO A 37 -9.40 -31.01 53.34
N ASP A 38 -9.21 -32.28 53.64
CA ASP A 38 -10.24 -33.31 53.51
C ASP A 38 -11.38 -33.12 54.51
N THR A 39 -12.63 -33.13 54.04
CA THR A 39 -13.79 -33.42 54.91
C THR A 39 -14.86 -34.17 54.12
N ASN A 40 -15.08 -35.45 54.45
CA ASN A 40 -16.22 -36.21 53.94
C ASN A 40 -17.53 -35.67 54.52
N GLN A 41 -18.43 -35.15 53.67
CA GLN A 41 -19.87 -35.15 53.95
C GLN A 41 -20.67 -35.58 52.71
N THR A 42 -21.57 -36.53 52.93
CA THR A 42 -22.45 -37.09 51.91
C THR A 42 -23.74 -36.28 51.80
N THR A 43 -23.93 -35.57 50.68
CA THR A 43 -25.25 -35.03 50.28
C THR A 43 -25.53 -35.35 48.82
N ASN A 44 -26.66 -36.02 48.58
CA ASN A 44 -27.17 -36.27 47.22
C ASN A 44 -27.80 -34.98 46.67
N SER A 45 -26.94 -34.08 46.19
CA SER A 45 -27.34 -32.93 45.38
C SER A 45 -26.52 -32.95 44.09
N SER A 46 -27.13 -33.44 43.00
CA SER A 46 -26.57 -33.31 41.66
C SER A 46 -26.44 -31.82 41.34
N ALA A 47 -25.26 -31.25 41.57
CA ALA A 47 -25.00 -29.82 41.46
C ALA A 47 -25.55 -29.31 40.11
N GLU A 48 -26.53 -28.41 40.19
CA GLU A 48 -27.30 -28.00 39.02
C GLU A 48 -26.35 -27.46 37.96
N LYS A 49 -26.33 -28.12 36.80
CA LYS A 49 -25.24 -27.97 35.84
C LYS A 49 -25.18 -26.52 35.37
N ALA A 50 -24.16 -25.80 35.86
CA ALA A 50 -24.03 -24.35 35.72
C ALA A 50 -24.49 -23.88 34.33
N PRO A 51 -25.46 -22.95 34.27
CA PRO A 51 -26.15 -22.63 33.02
C PRO A 51 -25.14 -22.28 31.94
N LYS A 52 -25.24 -22.95 30.80
CA LYS A 52 -24.33 -22.72 29.67
C LYS A 52 -24.36 -21.22 29.31
N PRO A 53 -23.22 -20.55 29.17
CA PRO A 53 -23.18 -19.14 28.78
C PRO A 53 -24.07 -18.85 27.59
N GLU A 54 -24.86 -17.78 27.66
CA GLU A 54 -25.75 -17.41 26.58
C GLU A 54 -24.95 -17.08 25.31
N LYS A 55 -25.44 -17.53 24.16
CA LYS A 55 -24.77 -17.28 22.89
C LYS A 55 -25.24 -15.96 22.29
N ASN A 56 -24.46 -14.91 22.52
CA ASN A 56 -24.61 -13.58 21.89
C ASN A 56 -24.77 -13.71 20.36
N ILE A 57 -26.01 -13.71 19.87
CA ILE A 57 -26.37 -13.96 18.47
C ILE A 57 -27.64 -13.19 18.13
N ALA A 58 -27.55 -12.32 17.13
CA ALA A 58 -28.71 -11.64 16.54
C ALA A 58 -28.81 -11.92 15.02
N VAL A 59 -30.01 -11.98 14.49
CA VAL A 59 -30.30 -12.16 13.05
C VAL A 59 -31.53 -11.34 12.66
N SER A 60 -31.42 -10.54 11.60
CA SER A 60 -32.54 -9.84 10.97
C SER A 60 -32.58 -10.09 9.47
N LYS A 61 -33.77 -10.05 8.87
CA LYS A 61 -34.01 -10.33 7.44
C LYS A 61 -35.26 -9.59 6.99
N ASN A 62 -35.20 -8.89 5.86
CA ASN A 62 -36.35 -8.20 5.23
C ASN A 62 -37.13 -7.21 6.13
N GLY A 63 -36.53 -6.70 7.21
CA GLY A 63 -37.20 -5.86 8.23
C GLY A 63 -37.55 -6.55 9.53
N GLU A 64 -37.51 -7.89 9.57
CA GLU A 64 -37.92 -8.68 10.74
C GLU A 64 -36.70 -9.11 11.57
N ILE A 65 -36.84 -9.18 12.89
CA ILE A 65 -35.84 -9.79 13.79
C ILE A 65 -36.17 -11.28 13.91
N VAL A 66 -35.31 -12.13 13.36
CA VAL A 66 -35.46 -13.58 13.33
C VAL A 66 -34.85 -14.24 14.57
N ARG A 67 -33.87 -13.58 15.20
CA ARG A 67 -33.26 -14.00 16.46
C ARG A 67 -32.64 -12.81 17.19
N GLN A 68 -32.79 -12.78 18.50
CA GLN A 68 -32.04 -11.92 19.43
C GLN A 68 -31.62 -12.79 20.62
N SER A 69 -30.40 -12.61 21.14
CA SER A 69 -29.85 -13.38 22.27
C SER A 69 -28.60 -12.66 22.75
N GLY A 70 -28.53 -12.37 24.05
CA GLY A 70 -27.47 -11.58 24.67
C GLY A 70 -27.25 -10.20 24.04
N THR A 71 -25.99 -9.77 23.97
CA THR A 71 -25.55 -8.40 23.65
C THR A 71 -25.38 -8.10 22.15
N ALA A 72 -25.44 -9.11 21.27
CA ALA A 72 -25.30 -8.92 19.83
C ALA A 72 -26.52 -8.18 19.25
N SER A 73 -26.34 -7.37 18.19
CA SER A 73 -27.41 -6.60 17.53
C SER A 73 -27.48 -6.90 16.03
N ALA A 74 -28.68 -7.03 15.47
CA ALA A 74 -28.86 -7.20 14.02
C ALA A 74 -30.11 -6.48 13.48
N TYR A 75 -29.92 -5.65 12.46
CA TYR A 75 -30.98 -4.82 11.86
C TYR A 75 -31.04 -4.96 10.33
N THR A 76 -32.25 -4.97 9.78
CA THR A 76 -32.52 -4.72 8.35
C THR A 76 -33.77 -3.83 8.24
N PRO A 77 -33.97 -3.03 7.17
CA PRO A 77 -35.06 -2.07 7.13
C PRO A 77 -36.42 -2.70 6.80
N SER A 78 -37.49 -2.20 7.40
CA SER A 78 -38.87 -2.61 7.12
C SER A 78 -39.20 -2.53 5.62
N GLY A 79 -39.73 -3.61 5.06
CA GLY A 79 -40.08 -3.69 3.63
C GLY A 79 -38.91 -3.90 2.67
N SER A 80 -37.67 -3.96 3.16
CA SER A 80 -36.50 -4.26 2.31
C SER A 80 -36.54 -5.70 1.79
N THR A 81 -36.17 -5.92 0.52
CA THR A 81 -36.33 -7.23 -0.14
C THR A 81 -35.00 -7.97 -0.29
N GLY A 82 -34.92 -9.17 0.28
CA GLY A 82 -33.75 -10.06 0.16
C GLY A 82 -32.57 -9.67 1.06
N THR A 83 -32.79 -8.77 2.01
CA THR A 83 -31.75 -8.28 2.93
C THR A 83 -31.49 -9.27 4.07
N LYS A 84 -30.29 -9.25 4.63
CA LYS A 84 -29.93 -10.10 5.78
C LYS A 84 -28.84 -9.48 6.64
N ALA A 85 -29.10 -9.33 7.93
CA ALA A 85 -28.10 -9.04 8.95
C ALA A 85 -27.91 -10.24 9.88
N ARG A 86 -26.68 -10.47 10.34
CA ARG A 86 -26.36 -11.45 11.39
C ARG A 86 -25.17 -11.00 12.22
N ALA A 87 -25.32 -10.90 13.53
CA ALA A 87 -24.22 -10.70 14.47
C ALA A 87 -24.00 -11.96 15.34
N THR A 88 -22.77 -12.22 15.77
CA THR A 88 -22.42 -13.36 16.63
C THR A 88 -21.13 -13.07 17.39
N GLY A 89 -21.22 -12.77 18.69
CA GLY A 89 -20.12 -12.25 19.52
C GLY A 89 -20.64 -11.21 20.50
N ASP A 90 -19.93 -10.98 21.60
CA ASP A 90 -20.37 -10.01 22.61
C ASP A 90 -20.32 -8.58 22.04
N GLY A 91 -21.42 -7.83 22.12
CA GLY A 91 -21.53 -6.49 21.50
C GLY A 91 -21.49 -6.43 19.97
N ALA A 92 -21.40 -7.58 19.28
CA ALA A 92 -21.30 -7.64 17.82
C ALA A 92 -22.54 -7.01 17.14
N THR A 93 -22.35 -6.18 16.12
CA THR A 93 -23.43 -5.42 15.46
C THR A 93 -23.45 -5.67 13.95
N ALA A 94 -24.60 -6.00 13.38
CA ALA A 94 -24.78 -6.17 11.93
C ALA A 94 -26.00 -5.39 11.42
N THR A 95 -25.79 -4.45 10.52
CA THR A 95 -26.81 -3.48 10.09
C THR A 95 -26.91 -3.45 8.57
N VAL A 96 -28.10 -3.66 8.02
CA VAL A 96 -28.41 -3.17 6.67
C VAL A 96 -29.17 -1.85 6.83
N THR A 97 -28.60 -0.73 6.40
CA THR A 97 -29.21 0.61 6.60
C THR A 97 -30.26 0.94 5.55
N SER A 98 -30.03 0.55 4.30
CA SER A 98 -30.96 0.76 3.18
C SER A 98 -30.73 -0.23 2.04
N GLY A 99 -31.56 -0.15 1.00
CA GLY A 99 -31.40 -0.93 -0.23
C GLY A 99 -32.08 -2.30 -0.26
N SER A 100 -31.62 -3.19 -1.14
CA SER A 100 -32.24 -4.51 -1.37
C SER A 100 -31.23 -5.55 -1.85
N LYS A 101 -31.43 -6.81 -1.46
CA LYS A 101 -30.50 -7.96 -1.61
C LYS A 101 -29.17 -7.81 -0.87
N SER A 102 -28.99 -6.71 -0.14
CA SER A 102 -27.78 -6.36 0.62
C SER A 102 -27.66 -7.13 1.94
N ARG A 103 -26.44 -7.40 2.39
CA ARG A 103 -26.11 -8.33 3.48
C ARG A 103 -25.06 -7.74 4.41
N ALA A 104 -25.31 -7.87 5.71
CA ALA A 104 -24.35 -7.60 6.77
C ALA A 104 -24.11 -8.88 7.57
N THR A 105 -22.86 -9.16 7.95
CA THR A 105 -22.54 -10.24 8.89
C THR A 105 -21.36 -9.85 9.76
N ALA A 106 -21.59 -9.71 11.06
CA ALA A 106 -20.55 -9.55 12.06
C ALA A 106 -20.34 -10.86 12.82
N THR A 107 -19.09 -11.20 13.13
CA THR A 107 -18.73 -12.33 13.98
C THR A 107 -17.42 -12.01 14.71
N GLY A 108 -17.42 -12.16 16.03
CA GLY A 108 -16.38 -11.68 16.94
C GLY A 108 -16.90 -10.63 17.93
N THR A 109 -16.25 -10.47 19.08
CA THR A 109 -16.56 -9.45 20.11
C THR A 109 -16.45 -8.05 19.54
N GLY A 110 -17.46 -7.19 19.69
CA GLY A 110 -17.48 -5.82 19.16
C GLY A 110 -17.48 -5.71 17.63
N ALA A 111 -17.46 -6.83 16.90
CA ALA A 111 -17.39 -6.84 15.44
C ALA A 111 -18.59 -6.11 14.82
N THR A 112 -18.36 -5.21 13.86
CA THR A 112 -19.37 -4.32 13.28
C THR A 112 -19.45 -4.50 11.76
N ALA A 113 -20.64 -4.79 11.21
CA ALA A 113 -20.84 -4.93 9.77
C ALA A 113 -22.03 -4.09 9.28
N THR A 114 -21.79 -3.12 8.40
CA THR A 114 -22.80 -2.21 7.84
C THR A 114 -22.91 -2.38 6.33
N ALA A 115 -24.11 -2.57 5.78
CA ALA A 115 -24.34 -2.54 4.34
C ALA A 115 -25.49 -1.58 4.00
N GLY A 116 -25.33 -0.69 3.04
CA GLY A 116 -26.30 0.38 2.80
C GLY A 116 -26.25 0.96 1.41
N GLY A 117 -26.96 2.07 1.20
CA GLY A 117 -26.85 2.98 0.05
C GLY A 117 -26.94 2.35 -1.35
N GLY A 118 -27.59 1.19 -1.50
CA GLY A 118 -27.71 0.54 -2.80
C GLY A 118 -28.11 -0.93 -2.74
N THR A 119 -28.15 -1.58 -3.90
CA THR A 119 -28.54 -2.98 -4.03
C THR A 119 -27.36 -3.95 -3.99
N LYS A 120 -27.59 -5.15 -3.45
CA LYS A 120 -26.65 -6.30 -3.38
C LYS A 120 -25.34 -6.05 -2.61
N ASN A 121 -25.23 -5.00 -1.81
CA ASN A 121 -24.00 -4.72 -1.05
C ASN A 121 -23.73 -5.79 0.02
N SER A 122 -22.48 -6.14 0.28
CA SER A 122 -22.12 -7.27 1.15
C SER A 122 -21.00 -6.91 2.12
N ALA A 123 -21.33 -6.63 3.37
CA ALA A 123 -20.38 -6.40 4.46
C ALA A 123 -20.21 -7.65 5.33
N LYS A 124 -18.96 -8.06 5.61
CA LYS A 124 -18.63 -9.17 6.51
C LYS A 124 -17.46 -8.83 7.44
N ALA A 125 -17.75 -8.56 8.71
CA ALA A 125 -16.77 -8.50 9.80
C ALA A 125 -16.65 -9.89 10.48
N ASN A 126 -15.43 -10.37 10.76
CA ASN A 126 -15.15 -11.75 11.17
C ASN A 126 -13.94 -11.88 12.12
N GLY A 127 -13.60 -10.82 12.87
CA GLY A 127 -12.64 -10.84 13.97
C GLY A 127 -13.10 -9.92 15.11
N ASP A 128 -12.58 -10.09 16.32
CA ASP A 128 -12.94 -9.25 17.46
C ASP A 128 -12.50 -7.79 17.18
N GLY A 129 -13.36 -6.81 17.42
CA GLY A 129 -13.16 -5.40 17.06
C GLY A 129 -13.25 -5.07 15.55
N SER A 130 -13.39 -6.06 14.66
CA SER A 130 -13.36 -5.82 13.20
C SER A 130 -14.57 -5.04 12.68
N THR A 131 -14.38 -4.22 11.65
CA THR A 131 -15.39 -3.36 11.03
C THR A 131 -15.46 -3.60 9.51
N ALA A 132 -16.66 -3.76 8.95
CA ALA A 132 -16.87 -3.87 7.50
C ALA A 132 -18.07 -3.02 7.04
N ALA A 133 -17.90 -2.18 6.04
CA ALA A 133 -18.86 -1.16 5.60
C ALA A 133 -19.00 -1.21 4.06
N ALA A 134 -20.20 -1.53 3.53
CA ALA A 134 -20.42 -1.79 2.10
C ALA A 134 -21.57 -0.94 1.53
N GLY A 135 -21.24 0.05 0.72
CA GLY A 135 -22.14 0.99 0.05
C GLY A 135 -22.84 1.97 0.99
N ASP A 136 -22.55 1.95 2.28
CA ASP A 136 -23.28 2.71 3.29
C ASP A 136 -23.02 4.22 3.20
N ASP A 137 -24.11 4.96 3.30
CA ASP A 137 -24.19 6.38 3.04
C ASP A 137 -24.51 7.12 4.34
N MET A 138 -23.54 7.89 4.84
CA MET A 138 -23.66 8.70 6.06
C MET A 138 -24.60 9.90 5.90
N THR A 139 -24.99 10.24 4.66
CA THR A 139 -25.93 11.33 4.29
C THR A 139 -27.35 10.82 3.98
N ALA A 140 -27.55 9.50 4.03
CA ALA A 140 -28.82 8.80 4.12
C ALA A 140 -29.86 9.01 3.00
N THR A 141 -29.52 9.61 1.86
CA THR A 141 -30.50 9.84 0.76
C THR A 141 -29.92 9.61 -0.64
N GLY A 142 -30.62 8.83 -1.45
CA GLY A 142 -30.41 8.75 -2.90
C GLY A 142 -29.12 8.06 -3.39
N SER A 143 -28.25 7.61 -2.49
CA SER A 143 -27.04 6.86 -2.82
C SER A 143 -27.32 5.67 -3.76
N ASN A 144 -26.59 5.66 -4.88
CA ASN A 144 -26.57 4.58 -5.87
C ASN A 144 -25.26 3.80 -5.77
N ASN A 145 -24.94 3.31 -4.58
CA ASN A 145 -23.71 2.58 -4.27
C ASN A 145 -23.99 1.07 -4.36
N ASN A 146 -24.12 0.50 -5.56
CA ASN A 146 -24.56 -0.90 -5.74
C ASN A 146 -23.41 -1.92 -5.82
N ASN A 147 -23.69 -3.19 -5.53
CA ASN A 147 -22.80 -4.35 -5.66
C ASN A 147 -21.48 -4.31 -4.85
N ASN A 148 -21.31 -3.34 -3.94
CA ASN A 148 -20.09 -3.19 -3.15
C ASN A 148 -19.87 -4.37 -2.18
N THR A 149 -18.62 -4.79 -1.99
CA THR A 149 -18.28 -5.90 -1.09
C THR A 149 -17.17 -5.47 -0.13
N ALA A 150 -17.47 -5.46 1.18
CA ALA A 150 -16.50 -5.20 2.23
C ALA A 150 -16.32 -6.44 3.11
N ARG A 151 -15.07 -6.80 3.42
CA ARG A 151 -14.76 -7.97 4.27
C ARG A 151 -13.57 -7.65 5.17
N ALA A 152 -13.72 -7.88 6.47
CA ALA A 152 -12.67 -7.70 7.47
C ALA A 152 -12.61 -8.96 8.34
N SER A 153 -11.47 -9.66 8.39
CA SER A 153 -11.37 -10.97 9.05
C SER A 153 -10.40 -11.03 10.23
N GLY A 154 -9.43 -10.12 10.33
CA GLY A 154 -8.54 -10.05 11.49
C GLY A 154 -9.14 -9.24 12.64
N GLU A 155 -8.58 -9.36 13.83
CA GLU A 155 -8.97 -8.56 14.99
C GLU A 155 -8.68 -7.06 14.74
N ASN A 156 -9.57 -6.17 15.18
CA ASN A 156 -9.54 -4.71 14.95
C ASN A 156 -9.42 -4.24 13.48
N SER A 157 -9.57 -5.15 12.51
CA SER A 157 -9.41 -4.85 11.08
C SER A 157 -10.61 -4.10 10.50
N GLN A 158 -10.43 -3.31 9.43
CA GLN A 158 -11.45 -2.41 8.89
C GLN A 158 -11.55 -2.52 7.36
N ALA A 159 -12.75 -2.61 6.80
CA ALA A 159 -12.95 -2.66 5.34
C ALA A 159 -14.12 -1.78 4.90
N TYR A 160 -13.90 -0.82 3.99
CA TYR A 160 -14.89 0.15 3.51
C TYR A 160 -14.97 0.10 1.98
N ALA A 161 -16.09 -0.36 1.42
CA ALA A 161 -16.29 -0.50 -0.02
C ALA A 161 -17.49 0.35 -0.48
N GLY A 162 -17.29 1.40 -1.26
CA GLY A 162 -18.35 2.32 -1.70
C GLY A 162 -19.02 3.11 -0.57
N SER A 163 -18.37 3.16 0.60
CA SER A 163 -18.87 3.82 1.82
C SER A 163 -18.75 5.34 1.74
N GLY A 164 -19.55 6.10 2.48
CA GLY A 164 -19.30 7.53 2.73
C GLY A 164 -19.50 8.47 1.52
N GLY A 165 -20.47 8.19 0.65
CA GLY A 165 -20.84 9.10 -0.45
C GLY A 165 -21.87 8.50 -1.40
N SER A 166 -21.88 8.93 -2.67
CA SER A 166 -22.96 8.61 -3.61
C SER A 166 -22.48 8.15 -5.00
N GLY A 167 -23.15 7.14 -5.57
CA GLY A 167 -22.81 6.63 -6.91
C GLY A 167 -21.58 5.72 -6.95
N ASN A 168 -21.13 5.18 -5.80
CA ASN A 168 -19.93 4.34 -5.72
C ASN A 168 -20.28 2.87 -5.94
N ASN A 169 -20.18 2.34 -7.16
CA ASN A 169 -20.64 0.98 -7.50
C ASN A 169 -19.49 -0.04 -7.62
N ASN A 170 -19.81 -1.31 -7.36
CA ASN A 170 -18.98 -2.49 -7.60
C ASN A 170 -17.64 -2.53 -6.85
N ASN A 171 -17.39 -1.63 -5.91
CA ASN A 171 -16.11 -1.57 -5.19
C ASN A 171 -15.93 -2.77 -4.26
N LYS A 172 -14.68 -3.14 -4.03
CA LYS A 172 -14.32 -4.32 -3.23
C LYS A 172 -13.22 -4.00 -2.22
N ALA A 173 -13.56 -3.92 -0.94
CA ALA A 173 -12.62 -3.84 0.16
C ALA A 173 -12.49 -5.21 0.84
N THR A 174 -11.28 -5.62 1.18
CA THR A 174 -11.01 -6.91 1.84
C THR A 174 -9.80 -6.78 2.75
N VAL A 175 -9.90 -7.32 3.97
CA VAL A 175 -8.81 -7.44 4.94
C VAL A 175 -8.84 -8.82 5.58
N ASP A 176 -7.69 -9.50 5.64
CA ASP A 176 -7.51 -10.76 6.36
C ASP A 176 -6.50 -10.71 7.52
N GLY A 177 -5.76 -9.61 7.71
CA GLY A 177 -4.88 -9.41 8.87
C GLY A 177 -5.48 -8.55 9.98
N ASN A 178 -4.88 -8.63 11.16
CA ASN A 178 -5.26 -7.88 12.35
C ASN A 178 -4.82 -6.41 12.25
N ASN A 179 -5.53 -5.50 12.92
CA ASN A 179 -5.28 -4.05 12.99
C ASN A 179 -5.22 -3.33 11.61
N SER A 180 -5.66 -4.00 10.54
CA SER A 180 -5.40 -3.64 9.15
C SER A 180 -6.62 -3.05 8.44
N GLN A 181 -6.43 -2.28 7.36
CA GLN A 181 -7.47 -1.42 6.79
C GLN A 181 -7.57 -1.52 5.25
N ALA A 182 -8.77 -1.59 4.68
CA ALA A 182 -9.00 -1.52 3.24
C ALA A 182 -10.10 -0.50 2.88
N TYR A 183 -9.83 0.41 1.95
CA TYR A 183 -10.76 1.44 1.46
C TYR A 183 -10.89 1.33 -0.05
N ALA A 184 -12.07 1.09 -0.60
CA ALA A 184 -12.31 0.94 -2.03
C ALA A 184 -13.50 1.80 -2.45
N GLY A 185 -13.30 2.86 -3.23
CA GLY A 185 -14.36 3.80 -3.59
C GLY A 185 -15.04 4.49 -2.39
N ALA A 186 -14.33 4.66 -1.28
CA ALA A 186 -14.89 5.16 -0.02
C ALA A 186 -14.67 6.67 0.17
N ASN A 187 -15.55 7.35 0.90
CA ASN A 187 -15.45 8.76 1.30
C ASN A 187 -15.35 9.76 0.12
N GLY A 188 -16.25 9.58 -0.86
CA GLY A 188 -16.36 10.40 -2.07
C GLY A 188 -17.53 9.90 -2.95
N SER A 189 -17.73 10.45 -4.12
CA SER A 189 -18.85 10.13 -5.02
C SER A 189 -18.41 9.73 -6.43
N GLY A 190 -19.17 8.87 -7.09
CA GLY A 190 -18.86 8.39 -8.44
C GLY A 190 -17.61 7.50 -8.54
N ASN A 191 -17.11 6.97 -7.43
CA ASN A 191 -15.96 6.09 -7.39
C ASN A 191 -16.39 4.63 -7.62
N ASN A 192 -16.20 4.07 -8.82
CA ASN A 192 -16.67 2.73 -9.17
C ASN A 192 -15.55 1.72 -9.39
N ASN A 193 -15.88 0.44 -9.26
CA ASN A 193 -15.07 -0.73 -9.59
C ASN A 193 -13.75 -0.89 -8.81
N ASN A 194 -13.42 0.04 -7.90
CA ASN A 194 -12.14 0.05 -7.19
C ASN A 194 -11.98 -1.19 -6.30
N THR A 195 -10.76 -1.72 -6.20
CA THR A 195 -10.45 -2.89 -5.38
C THR A 195 -9.31 -2.60 -4.41
N ALA A 196 -9.58 -2.65 -3.11
CA ALA A 196 -8.59 -2.59 -2.05
C ALA A 196 -8.53 -3.92 -1.30
N THR A 197 -7.35 -4.50 -1.16
CA THR A 197 -7.16 -5.80 -0.51
C THR A 197 -5.93 -5.78 0.40
N VAL A 198 -6.12 -6.06 1.68
CA VAL A 198 -5.08 -6.50 2.61
C VAL A 198 -5.24 -8.01 2.82
N THR A 199 -4.17 -8.77 2.66
CA THR A 199 -4.10 -10.19 3.04
C THR A 199 -2.80 -10.49 3.78
N GLY A 200 -2.72 -11.61 4.51
CA GLY A 200 -1.41 -12.16 4.88
C GLY A 200 -0.62 -12.56 3.63
N ASP A 201 0.70 -12.60 3.74
CA ASP A 201 1.49 -13.30 2.75
C ASP A 201 1.36 -14.80 3.01
N THR A 202 0.65 -15.47 2.11
CA THR A 202 0.51 -16.93 2.13
C THR A 202 1.82 -17.67 1.82
N THR A 203 2.88 -16.96 1.42
CA THR A 203 4.18 -17.53 1.01
C THR A 203 5.10 -17.74 2.20
N THR A 204 5.38 -16.71 3.01
CA THR A 204 6.11 -16.84 4.29
C THR A 204 5.22 -17.24 5.46
N GLY A 205 3.89 -17.05 5.33
CA GLY A 205 2.95 -17.18 6.43
C GLY A 205 2.90 -15.92 7.32
N THR A 206 3.64 -14.86 6.98
CA THR A 206 3.56 -13.55 7.63
C THR A 206 2.11 -13.05 7.53
N PRO A 207 1.45 -12.76 8.66
CA PRO A 207 0.03 -12.43 8.68
C PRO A 207 -0.21 -11.08 8.00
N GLY A 208 -1.47 -10.70 7.75
CA GLY A 208 -1.76 -9.50 6.96
C GLY A 208 -1.71 -8.21 7.76
N ASP A 209 -0.93 -8.18 8.84
CA ASP A 209 -1.21 -7.39 10.04
C ASP A 209 -0.68 -5.96 9.96
N ASN A 210 -1.35 -5.01 10.61
CA ASN A 210 -1.05 -3.56 10.59
C ASN A 210 -1.04 -2.91 9.18
N SER A 211 -1.50 -3.62 8.14
CA SER A 211 -1.39 -3.26 6.74
C SER A 211 -2.58 -2.44 6.22
N ILE A 212 -2.39 -1.63 5.18
CA ILE A 212 -3.41 -0.73 4.61
C ILE A 212 -3.50 -0.86 3.09
N ALA A 213 -4.72 -0.90 2.53
CA ALA A 213 -4.97 -0.74 1.10
C ALA A 213 -6.02 0.37 0.84
N SER A 214 -5.78 1.29 -0.10
CA SER A 214 -6.74 2.33 -0.49
C SER A 214 -6.84 2.46 -2.00
N ALA A 215 -8.01 2.22 -2.60
CA ALA A 215 -8.24 2.30 -4.03
C ALA A 215 -9.36 3.28 -4.35
N GLY A 216 -9.08 4.32 -5.14
CA GLY A 216 -10.04 5.32 -5.61
C GLY A 216 -10.95 5.88 -4.52
N SER A 217 -10.40 6.11 -3.33
CA SER A 217 -11.14 6.56 -2.15
C SER A 217 -10.68 7.97 -1.78
N LEU A 218 -11.53 8.76 -1.11
CA LEU A 218 -11.32 10.18 -0.77
C LEU A 218 -11.25 11.06 -2.03
N GLY A 219 -12.34 11.76 -2.35
CA GLY A 219 -12.52 12.49 -3.60
C GLY A 219 -13.41 11.74 -4.60
N ASP A 220 -13.75 12.38 -5.71
CA ASP A 220 -14.85 11.98 -6.59
C ASP A 220 -14.37 11.45 -7.96
N GLY A 221 -15.14 10.60 -8.63
CA GLY A 221 -14.83 10.16 -10.01
C GLY A 221 -13.67 9.17 -10.17
N ASN A 222 -13.09 8.66 -9.08
CA ASN A 222 -11.97 7.73 -9.12
C ASN A 222 -12.43 6.31 -9.46
N ASN A 223 -12.12 5.82 -10.66
CA ASN A 223 -12.68 4.59 -11.20
C ASN A 223 -11.63 3.50 -11.48
N ASP A 224 -12.01 2.23 -11.30
CA ASP A 224 -11.23 1.04 -11.72
C ASP A 224 -9.84 0.88 -11.05
N ASN A 225 -9.55 1.61 -9.97
CA ASN A 225 -8.25 1.56 -9.30
C ASN A 225 -8.07 0.28 -8.46
N THR A 226 -6.82 -0.17 -8.29
CA THR A 226 -6.48 -1.39 -7.54
C THR A 226 -5.33 -1.18 -6.55
N ALA A 227 -5.60 -1.33 -5.26
CA ALA A 227 -4.61 -1.32 -4.19
C ALA A 227 -4.53 -2.69 -3.49
N ARG A 228 -3.32 -3.24 -3.36
CA ARG A 228 -3.08 -4.54 -2.74
C ARG A 228 -1.95 -4.46 -1.73
N ALA A 229 -2.25 -4.58 -0.44
CA ALA A 229 -1.27 -4.86 0.60
C ALA A 229 -1.27 -6.37 0.92
N VAL A 230 -0.11 -6.95 1.13
CA VAL A 230 0.09 -8.37 1.41
C VAL A 230 1.11 -8.49 2.54
N GLY A 231 0.89 -9.36 3.51
CA GLY A 231 1.76 -9.53 4.67
C GLY A 231 1.70 -8.39 5.70
N SER A 232 2.71 -8.29 6.57
CA SER A 232 2.69 -7.42 7.76
C SER A 232 3.30 -6.05 7.48
N ASP A 233 2.65 -4.98 7.93
CA ASP A 233 3.14 -3.61 7.76
C ASP A 233 3.33 -3.21 6.26
N ALA A 234 2.41 -3.69 5.41
CA ALA A 234 2.30 -3.37 3.98
C ALA A 234 1.19 -2.34 3.69
N PHE A 235 1.46 -1.37 2.83
CA PHE A 235 0.66 -0.15 2.63
C PHE A 235 0.54 0.14 1.13
N ALA A 236 -0.65 0.08 0.55
CA ALA A 236 -0.88 0.28 -0.89
C ALA A 236 -1.95 1.36 -1.14
N PHE A 237 -1.70 2.36 -2.00
CA PHE A 237 -2.71 3.38 -2.35
C PHE A 237 -2.74 3.64 -3.85
N ALA A 238 -3.92 3.54 -4.48
CA ALA A 238 -4.09 3.55 -5.93
C ALA A 238 -5.28 4.45 -6.33
N GLY A 239 -5.01 5.63 -6.92
CA GLY A 239 -6.03 6.59 -7.32
C GLY A 239 -6.81 7.21 -6.16
N GLY A 240 -7.44 8.35 -6.40
CA GLY A 240 -8.10 9.13 -5.36
C GLY A 240 -7.14 9.62 -4.28
N GLY A 241 -7.69 10.03 -3.15
CA GLY A 241 -6.96 10.58 -2.03
C GLY A 241 -6.43 9.57 -1.01
N VAL A 242 -5.72 10.13 -0.03
CA VAL A 242 -5.30 9.43 1.19
C VAL A 242 -5.63 10.31 2.39
N ALA A 243 -5.97 9.71 3.53
CA ALA A 243 -6.31 10.47 4.73
C ALA A 243 -5.06 11.20 5.29
N PRO A 244 -5.20 12.39 5.91
CA PRO A 244 -4.10 13.06 6.58
C PRO A 244 -3.45 12.15 7.63
N SER A 245 -2.19 11.77 7.42
CA SER A 245 -1.45 10.83 8.26
C SER A 245 0.02 11.24 8.42
N PRO A 246 0.80 10.64 9.34
CA PRO A 246 2.24 10.87 9.41
C PRO A 246 2.98 10.55 8.10
N THR A 247 2.52 9.54 7.35
CA THR A 247 3.05 9.15 6.03
C THR A 247 2.59 10.08 4.91
N PHE A 248 1.40 10.67 5.04
CA PHE A 248 0.83 11.61 4.07
C PHE A 248 0.18 12.82 4.78
N PRO A 249 0.96 13.79 5.30
CA PRO A 249 0.41 14.88 6.11
C PRO A 249 -0.47 15.85 5.30
N ALA A 250 -0.12 16.04 4.02
CA ALA A 250 -0.94 16.70 3.02
C ALA A 250 -1.72 15.67 2.19
N GLY A 251 -2.26 14.64 2.86
CA GLY A 251 -3.31 13.79 2.32
C GLY A 251 -4.59 14.61 2.16
N GLY A 252 -5.26 14.42 1.03
CA GLY A 252 -6.49 15.12 0.65
C GLY A 252 -7.16 14.33 -0.47
N PRO A 253 -8.35 14.75 -0.94
CA PRO A 253 -8.99 14.11 -2.08
C PRO A 253 -8.12 14.20 -3.33
N GLY A 254 -8.25 13.20 -4.19
CA GLY A 254 -7.93 13.28 -5.61
C GLY A 254 -9.18 12.89 -6.39
N ASN A 255 -9.40 13.49 -7.55
CA ASN A 255 -10.60 13.28 -8.36
C ASN A 255 -10.29 12.65 -9.71
N ASP A 256 -11.31 12.08 -10.37
CA ASP A 256 -11.30 11.59 -11.75
C ASP A 256 -10.12 10.67 -12.13
N SER A 257 -9.43 10.10 -11.13
CA SER A 257 -8.17 9.36 -11.30
C SER A 257 -8.47 7.88 -11.53
N SER A 258 -8.20 7.38 -12.73
CA SER A 258 -8.68 6.07 -13.19
C SER A 258 -7.59 5.03 -13.41
N GLY A 259 -7.92 3.76 -13.20
CA GLY A 259 -7.09 2.61 -13.59
C GLY A 259 -5.73 2.47 -12.91
N ASN A 260 -5.47 3.20 -11.80
CA ASN A 260 -4.19 3.16 -11.11
C ASN A 260 -3.99 1.86 -10.34
N VAL A 261 -2.73 1.39 -10.20
CA VAL A 261 -2.42 0.11 -9.56
C VAL A 261 -1.25 0.22 -8.57
N ALA A 262 -1.51 -0.02 -7.29
CA ALA A 262 -0.50 -0.09 -6.24
C ALA A 262 -0.48 -1.46 -5.55
N THR A 263 0.71 -2.01 -5.34
CA THR A 263 0.90 -3.33 -4.73
C THR A 263 2.05 -3.32 -3.73
N ALA A 264 1.76 -3.44 -2.44
CA ALA A 264 2.74 -3.62 -1.38
C ALA A 264 2.70 -5.06 -0.86
N THR A 265 3.86 -5.68 -0.67
CA THR A 265 3.99 -7.11 -0.40
C THR A 265 5.01 -7.40 0.69
N SER A 266 4.67 -7.22 1.97
CA SER A 266 5.60 -7.33 3.09
C SER A 266 5.76 -8.74 3.68
N THR A 267 6.77 -9.51 3.28
CA THR A 267 6.95 -10.89 3.76
C THR A 267 7.97 -11.08 4.89
N GLY A 268 8.93 -10.16 5.07
CA GLY A 268 9.90 -10.11 6.20
C GLY A 268 9.42 -9.32 7.41
N THR A 269 10.33 -8.83 8.26
CA THR A 269 10.03 -7.73 9.18
C THR A 269 10.17 -6.37 8.48
N GLY A 270 9.54 -5.31 8.98
CA GLY A 270 9.63 -3.95 8.39
C GLY A 270 8.52 -3.59 7.37
N THR A 271 8.59 -2.37 6.83
CA THR A 271 7.42 -1.65 6.27
C THR A 271 7.44 -1.42 4.76
N THR A 272 6.38 -1.84 4.07
CA THR A 272 6.26 -1.92 2.59
C THR A 272 5.23 -0.93 2.06
N LEU A 273 5.54 -0.01 1.13
CA LEU A 273 4.69 1.17 0.87
C LEU A 273 4.48 1.51 -0.61
N ALA A 274 3.53 0.89 -1.32
CA ALA A 274 3.23 1.14 -2.74
C ALA A 274 2.21 2.27 -2.96
N VAL A 275 2.42 3.18 -3.92
CA VAL A 275 1.55 4.35 -4.11
C VAL A 275 1.48 4.84 -5.58
N ALA A 276 0.31 4.74 -6.24
CA ALA A 276 0.10 5.02 -7.67
C ALA A 276 -1.10 5.95 -7.92
N GLY A 277 -0.93 7.01 -8.73
CA GLY A 277 -2.00 7.94 -9.10
C GLY A 277 -2.76 8.58 -7.94
N ALA A 278 -2.24 8.47 -6.72
CA ALA A 278 -2.93 8.90 -5.52
C ALA A 278 -2.59 10.36 -5.22
N ILE A 279 -3.60 11.13 -4.83
CA ILE A 279 -3.60 12.56 -4.48
C ILE A 279 -3.45 13.46 -5.73
N GLY A 280 -4.49 14.25 -6.05
CA GLY A 280 -4.58 15.06 -7.27
C GLY A 280 -5.52 14.46 -8.32
N ASP A 281 -5.74 15.18 -9.42
CA ASP A 281 -6.90 14.98 -10.30
C ASP A 281 -6.53 14.44 -11.71
N ASN A 282 -7.39 13.63 -12.33
CA ASN A 282 -7.12 12.94 -13.62
C ASN A 282 -5.80 12.14 -13.64
N ASN A 283 -5.35 11.63 -12.50
CA ASN A 283 -4.15 10.81 -12.44
C ASN A 283 -4.53 9.41 -12.95
N ASP A 284 -4.18 9.11 -14.20
CA ASP A 284 -4.65 7.94 -14.94
C ASP A 284 -3.58 6.87 -15.18
N ASN A 285 -3.96 5.60 -15.07
CA ASN A 285 -3.18 4.43 -15.48
C ASN A 285 -1.79 4.32 -14.84
N ASN A 286 -1.60 4.90 -13.66
CA ASN A 286 -0.30 4.96 -12.98
C ASN A 286 -0.02 3.71 -12.13
N LYS A 287 1.24 3.41 -11.78
CA LYS A 287 1.64 2.11 -11.19
C LYS A 287 2.67 2.18 -10.05
N ALA A 288 2.60 1.22 -9.13
CA ALA A 288 3.32 1.12 -7.86
C ALA A 288 3.51 -0.33 -7.35
N THR A 289 4.69 -0.74 -6.82
CA THR A 289 5.02 -2.17 -6.53
C THR A 289 6.05 -2.46 -5.39
N ALA A 290 5.85 -1.99 -4.16
CA ALA A 290 6.62 -2.34 -2.93
C ALA A 290 6.71 -3.86 -2.59
N THR A 291 7.87 -4.40 -2.13
CA THR A 291 8.05 -5.86 -1.87
C THR A 291 9.09 -6.26 -0.80
N ASN A 292 8.67 -6.78 0.38
CA ASN A 292 9.53 -7.28 1.48
C ASN A 292 9.85 -8.77 1.49
N SER A 293 11.03 -9.09 2.02
CA SER A 293 11.56 -10.39 2.45
C SER A 293 12.35 -10.36 3.76
N GLY A 294 13.08 -9.28 4.10
CA GLY A 294 14.04 -9.29 5.22
C GLY A 294 15.29 -10.14 4.92
N THR A 295 16.36 -10.10 5.73
CA THR A 295 16.53 -9.50 7.07
C THR A 295 17.11 -8.07 7.03
N ASP A 296 16.36 -6.98 7.26
CA ASP A 296 15.06 -6.91 7.94
C ASP A 296 14.14 -5.69 7.62
N SER A 297 14.17 -4.99 6.46
CA SER A 297 13.04 -4.07 6.12
C SER A 297 12.92 -3.55 4.69
N ASP A 298 11.73 -3.58 4.10
CA ASP A 298 11.60 -3.43 2.64
C ASP A 298 10.32 -2.69 2.23
N THR A 299 10.38 -1.79 1.23
CA THR A 299 9.55 -0.56 1.12
C THR A 299 8.87 -0.31 -0.26
N GLU A 300 8.21 0.84 -0.41
CA GLU A 300 8.24 1.74 -1.62
C GLU A 300 7.22 1.80 -2.79
N ALA A 301 6.92 3.06 -3.14
CA ALA A 301 5.75 3.63 -3.81
C ALA A 301 5.39 3.12 -5.24
N GLY A 302 5.27 3.88 -6.34
CA GLY A 302 5.66 5.27 -6.50
C GLY A 302 5.85 5.79 -7.92
N ALA A 303 4.87 5.67 -8.83
CA ALA A 303 4.04 6.85 -9.02
C ALA A 303 2.81 6.75 -9.92
N GLY A 304 1.88 7.66 -9.62
CA GLY A 304 1.53 8.83 -10.46
C GLY A 304 1.25 10.01 -9.52
N LEU A 305 2.20 10.30 -8.63
CA LEU A 305 1.92 10.27 -7.18
C LEU A 305 1.57 11.62 -6.53
N ARG A 306 1.23 12.61 -7.35
CA ARG A 306 0.84 14.00 -7.00
C ARG A 306 0.85 14.83 -8.26
N GLY A 307 0.06 15.89 -8.25
CA GLY A 307 -0.21 16.70 -9.44
C GLY A 307 -1.42 16.13 -10.17
N ASP A 308 -1.69 16.65 -11.36
CA ASP A 308 -2.90 16.37 -12.11
C ASP A 308 -2.55 15.97 -13.55
N ASN A 309 -3.37 15.14 -14.18
CA ASN A 309 -3.11 14.59 -15.52
C ASN A 309 -1.81 13.75 -15.58
N ASN A 310 -1.35 13.17 -14.46
CA ASN A 310 -0.28 12.17 -14.49
C ASN A 310 -0.82 10.92 -15.19
N SER A 311 -0.35 10.62 -16.39
CA SER A 311 -0.81 9.50 -17.21
C SER A 311 0.31 8.51 -17.50
N GLY A 312 0.17 7.26 -17.05
CA GLY A 312 1.10 6.17 -17.40
C GLY A 312 2.46 6.20 -16.69
N ASN A 313 2.49 6.69 -15.44
CA ASN A 313 3.67 6.69 -14.57
C ASN A 313 3.89 5.30 -13.92
N THR A 314 5.14 4.87 -13.70
CA THR A 314 5.42 3.43 -13.58
C THR A 314 6.40 2.97 -12.49
N ALA A 315 5.88 2.17 -11.56
CA ALA A 315 6.52 1.19 -10.66
C ALA A 315 7.04 1.74 -9.31
N THR A 316 8.28 1.48 -8.88
CA THR A 316 8.80 1.61 -7.51
C THR A 316 8.53 0.36 -6.68
N ALA A 317 9.57 -0.14 -6.02
CA ALA A 317 9.63 -1.35 -5.21
C ALA A 317 10.69 -1.12 -4.12
N THR A 318 10.82 -1.91 -3.07
CA THR A 318 12.04 -1.87 -2.25
C THR A 318 12.19 -3.06 -1.36
N ASN A 319 13.43 -3.31 -0.99
CA ASN A 319 13.97 -4.20 -0.01
C ASN A 319 15.24 -3.58 0.65
N THR A 320 15.52 -3.92 1.92
CA THR A 320 16.80 -3.73 2.64
C THR A 320 17.15 -4.96 3.52
N GLY A 321 16.54 -6.10 3.20
CA GLY A 321 16.71 -7.36 3.88
C GLY A 321 17.79 -8.28 3.29
N ASP A 322 18.89 -8.49 4.02
CA ASP A 322 20.18 -9.09 3.59
C ASP A 322 20.08 -9.89 2.29
N ASN A 323 20.74 -9.41 1.22
CA ASN A 323 20.34 -9.56 -0.19
C ASN A 323 19.15 -8.63 -0.56
N ALA A 324 19.38 -7.33 -0.41
CA ALA A 324 18.47 -6.38 0.27
C ALA A 324 17.77 -5.27 -0.60
N PHE A 325 16.97 -5.61 -1.63
CA PHE A 325 16.65 -4.90 -2.92
C PHE A 325 15.74 -3.63 -2.98
N THR A 326 16.20 -2.39 -2.75
CA THR A 326 15.39 -1.14 -2.96
C THR A 326 15.06 -0.89 -4.48
N GLU A 327 14.16 0.04 -4.83
CA GLU A 327 13.86 0.73 -6.14
C GLU A 327 13.56 2.24 -5.74
N ALA A 328 12.97 3.28 -6.35
CA ALA A 328 11.77 3.60 -7.13
C ALA A 328 11.71 3.56 -8.67
N ALA A 329 10.48 3.69 -9.19
CA ALA A 329 10.06 3.96 -10.56
C ALA A 329 8.69 4.68 -10.61
N SER A 330 8.60 5.77 -11.35
CA SER A 330 7.71 6.91 -11.13
C SER A 330 7.17 7.43 -12.48
N GLY A 331 6.44 8.55 -12.70
CA GLY A 331 6.76 9.97 -12.57
C GLY A 331 6.03 10.76 -11.51
N PHE A 332 6.75 11.69 -10.89
CA PHE A 332 6.41 12.27 -9.60
C PHE A 332 6.14 13.77 -9.69
N ARG A 333 4.97 14.18 -9.15
CA ARG A 333 4.64 15.57 -8.80
C ARG A 333 4.57 16.51 -10.00
N THR A 334 4.48 15.95 -11.19
CA THR A 334 4.37 16.65 -12.46
C THR A 334 2.89 16.81 -12.83
N HIS A 335 2.63 17.67 -13.81
CA HIS A 335 1.32 17.79 -14.45
C HIS A 335 1.49 17.52 -15.94
N ASP A 336 0.46 16.96 -16.56
CA ASP A 336 0.53 16.40 -17.92
C ASP A 336 1.67 15.37 -18.09
N SER A 337 2.10 14.77 -16.98
CA SER A 337 3.12 13.73 -17.02
C SER A 337 2.50 12.42 -17.52
N THR A 338 2.45 12.26 -18.83
CA THR A 338 3.38 11.29 -19.41
C THR A 338 4.77 11.62 -18.82
N GLY A 339 5.32 10.89 -17.85
CA GLY A 339 5.22 9.46 -17.64
C GLY A 339 6.53 8.93 -18.15
N ASN A 340 7.63 9.00 -17.37
CA ASN A 340 7.79 8.41 -16.02
C ASN A 340 8.65 9.26 -14.99
N THR A 341 9.36 8.63 -14.02
CA THR A 341 10.50 9.00 -13.05
C THR A 341 11.03 7.70 -12.39
N ALA A 342 11.97 7.70 -11.43
CA ALA A 342 12.48 6.54 -10.66
C ALA A 342 13.64 6.90 -9.67
N THR A 343 14.03 5.97 -8.78
CA THR A 343 15.10 6.05 -7.74
C THR A 343 15.61 4.62 -7.42
N VAL A 344 16.65 4.35 -6.63
CA VAL A 344 16.96 3.00 -6.09
C VAL A 344 17.94 3.00 -4.88
N THR A 345 18.03 1.91 -4.08
CA THR A 345 18.98 1.55 -2.99
C THR A 345 19.14 -0.01 -2.82
N ASN A 346 20.06 -0.55 -2.00
CA ASN A 346 20.05 -1.92 -1.40
C ASN A 346 21.24 -2.07 -0.46
N ASN A 347 21.05 -2.55 0.77
CA ASN A 347 21.99 -2.25 1.85
C ASN A 347 22.55 -3.45 2.64
N GLY A 348 22.42 -4.69 2.16
CA GLY A 348 22.88 -5.90 2.87
C GLY A 348 23.40 -6.99 1.92
N ASP A 349 24.52 -7.62 2.28
CA ASP A 349 25.42 -8.42 1.43
C ASP A 349 24.74 -9.36 0.41
N GLY A 350 25.32 -9.43 -0.81
CA GLY A 350 24.69 -10.03 -2.01
C GLY A 350 23.69 -9.09 -2.70
N ALA A 351 23.63 -7.85 -2.23
CA ALA A 351 22.76 -6.78 -2.67
C ALA A 351 22.69 -6.51 -4.19
N ASN A 352 21.53 -6.10 -4.70
CA ASN A 352 21.27 -5.60 -6.07
C ASN A 352 20.26 -4.42 -6.12
N THR A 353 20.31 -3.55 -7.13
CA THR A 353 19.45 -2.35 -7.24
C THR A 353 19.25 -1.85 -8.68
N THR A 354 18.05 -1.47 -9.11
CA THR A 354 17.81 -0.87 -10.46
C THR A 354 16.62 0.10 -10.49
N ALA A 355 16.64 1.06 -11.43
CA ALA A 355 15.56 2.04 -11.65
C ALA A 355 15.51 2.61 -13.09
N VAL A 356 14.31 2.95 -13.58
CA VAL A 356 13.99 3.68 -14.86
C VAL A 356 14.24 5.21 -14.67
N ALA A 357 13.79 6.24 -15.42
CA ALA A 357 13.32 7.57 -14.88
C ALA A 357 13.28 8.78 -15.85
N GLY A 358 12.72 9.92 -15.37
CA GLY A 358 11.54 10.71 -15.84
C GLY A 358 10.88 10.31 -17.13
N TYR A 359 10.85 9.01 -17.35
CA TYR A 359 11.24 8.43 -18.62
C TYR A 359 10.10 8.55 -19.62
N LEU A 360 10.23 9.53 -20.54
CA LEU A 360 9.28 9.94 -21.57
C LEU A 360 8.22 10.97 -21.13
N GLY A 361 7.68 11.65 -22.14
CA GLY A 361 6.67 12.72 -22.09
C GLY A 361 7.15 13.93 -22.90
N GLY A 362 6.36 14.46 -23.84
CA GLY A 362 6.87 15.45 -24.82
C GLY A 362 7.38 16.75 -24.18
N ASN A 363 8.62 17.16 -24.51
CA ASN A 363 9.59 17.73 -23.56
C ASN A 363 10.05 16.66 -22.56
N ASN A 364 10.72 15.61 -23.07
CA ASN A 364 11.19 14.48 -22.24
C ASN A 364 12.46 14.97 -21.54
N ASN A 365 12.23 15.89 -20.59
CA ASN A 365 13.18 16.76 -19.96
C ASN A 365 13.17 16.52 -18.46
N ASN A 366 14.33 16.62 -17.84
CA ASN A 366 14.57 16.32 -16.44
C ASN A 366 14.23 14.87 -16.11
N ASN A 367 14.33 13.95 -17.08
CA ASN A 367 14.14 12.56 -16.78
C ASN A 367 15.29 12.13 -15.87
N THR A 368 15.00 11.84 -14.58
CA THR A 368 15.99 11.85 -13.49
C THR A 368 15.94 10.56 -12.67
N VAL A 369 16.94 9.67 -12.82
CA VAL A 369 17.07 8.47 -11.98
C VAL A 369 18.12 8.68 -10.92
N THR A 370 17.85 8.12 -9.74
CA THR A 370 18.77 8.06 -8.59
C THR A 370 18.93 6.59 -8.14
N GLY A 371 19.99 6.12 -7.44
CA GLY A 371 20.14 4.65 -7.26
C GLY A 371 21.38 4.06 -6.55
N THR A 372 21.24 3.12 -5.56
CA THR A 372 22.05 3.13 -4.28
C THR A 372 22.45 1.80 -3.58
N ASN A 373 23.29 0.89 -4.12
CA ASN A 373 23.75 -0.27 -3.33
C ASN A 373 24.88 0.03 -2.33
N ALA A 374 24.95 -0.74 -1.24
CA ALA A 374 26.03 -0.78 -0.25
C ALA A 374 26.49 -2.17 0.26
N GLY A 375 25.91 -3.32 -0.15
CA GLY A 375 26.35 -4.65 0.31
C GLY A 375 27.62 -5.18 -0.37
N ASN A 376 28.25 -6.25 0.13
CA ASN A 376 29.33 -6.97 -0.58
C ASN A 376 28.82 -7.77 -1.79
N ASP A 377 29.68 -8.00 -2.80
CA ASP A 377 29.35 -8.57 -4.13
C ASP A 377 28.21 -7.83 -4.88
N ALA A 378 28.00 -6.56 -4.54
CA ALA A 378 26.80 -5.81 -4.90
C ALA A 378 26.65 -5.43 -6.38
N ILE A 379 25.41 -5.26 -6.86
CA ILE A 379 25.13 -4.74 -8.22
C ILE A 379 24.23 -3.51 -8.18
N SER A 380 24.42 -2.53 -9.08
CA SER A 380 23.28 -1.70 -9.52
C SER A 380 23.42 -1.05 -10.87
N GLN A 381 22.31 -0.52 -11.40
CA GLN A 381 22.24 0.18 -12.70
C GLN A 381 21.10 1.24 -12.75
N ILE A 382 21.33 2.46 -13.27
CA ILE A 382 20.28 3.44 -13.61
C ILE A 382 20.52 4.25 -14.90
N PHE A 383 19.46 4.88 -15.43
CA PHE A 383 19.27 5.07 -16.87
C PHE A 383 18.54 6.35 -17.29
N ALA A 384 18.81 7.48 -16.70
CA ALA A 384 17.91 8.60 -16.75
C ALA A 384 17.91 9.26 -18.10
N GLY A 385 16.99 10.18 -18.23
CA GLY A 385 16.88 10.90 -19.46
C GLY A 385 16.44 10.07 -20.64
N VAL A 386 16.15 8.78 -20.45
CA VAL A 386 16.03 7.87 -21.58
C VAL A 386 14.96 8.40 -22.53
N ILE A 387 15.40 8.67 -23.76
CA ILE A 387 14.62 8.66 -24.98
C ILE A 387 13.62 9.82 -25.14
N GLY A 388 13.59 10.37 -26.36
CA GLY A 388 12.79 11.52 -26.77
C GLY A 388 13.56 12.52 -27.63
N ASP A 389 12.92 13.63 -28.04
CA ASP A 389 13.53 14.68 -28.87
C ASP A 389 13.43 16.06 -28.18
N ASN A 390 14.41 16.94 -28.40
CA ASN A 390 14.67 18.16 -27.60
C ASN A 390 14.89 17.89 -26.10
N ASN A 391 15.34 16.67 -25.75
CA ASN A 391 15.53 16.24 -24.37
C ASN A 391 16.56 17.09 -23.63
N SER A 392 16.24 17.56 -22.43
CA SER A 392 17.14 18.40 -21.65
C SER A 392 17.06 18.22 -20.13
N GLY A 393 18.18 18.39 -19.41
CA GLY A 393 18.25 18.19 -17.95
C GLY A 393 18.24 16.70 -17.54
N ASN A 394 18.38 15.81 -18.49
CA ASN A 394 18.13 14.37 -18.39
C ASN A 394 19.32 13.67 -17.68
N THR A 395 19.14 13.11 -16.47
CA THR A 395 20.22 13.00 -15.44
C THR A 395 20.22 11.72 -14.58
N ALA A 396 21.26 10.87 -14.70
CA ALA A 396 21.47 9.66 -13.89
C ALA A 396 22.68 9.77 -12.96
N THR A 397 22.60 9.14 -11.78
CA THR A 397 23.73 9.06 -10.84
C THR A 397 23.72 7.77 -10.00
N LEU A 398 24.51 6.76 -10.39
CA LEU A 398 24.62 5.47 -9.69
C LEU A 398 26.05 4.86 -9.67
N ASN A 399 26.49 4.46 -8.47
CA ASN A 399 27.87 4.45 -7.94
C ASN A 399 28.14 3.46 -6.73
N ASN A 400 28.61 2.20 -6.87
CA ASN A 400 28.60 1.19 -5.77
C ASN A 400 29.62 1.43 -4.62
N SER A 401 29.45 0.71 -3.51
CA SER A 401 30.39 0.72 -2.38
C SER A 401 30.73 -0.65 -1.78
N GLY A 402 30.26 -1.75 -2.35
CA GLY A 402 30.68 -3.10 -1.97
C GLY A 402 32.07 -3.49 -2.47
N GLU A 403 32.71 -4.46 -1.81
CA GLU A 403 33.81 -5.24 -2.39
C GLU A 403 33.24 -6.21 -3.46
N GLY A 404 33.94 -6.44 -4.58
CA GLY A 404 33.52 -7.35 -5.66
C GLY A 404 32.33 -6.88 -6.54
N ALA A 405 31.89 -5.65 -6.34
CA ALA A 405 30.66 -5.05 -6.82
C ALA A 405 30.71 -4.43 -8.24
N THR A 406 29.52 -4.09 -8.79
CA THR A 406 29.30 -3.56 -10.14
C THR A 406 28.35 -2.35 -10.18
N THR A 407 28.55 -1.47 -11.18
CA THR A 407 27.89 -0.15 -11.30
C THR A 407 27.63 0.32 -12.74
N ARG A 408 26.44 0.86 -13.04
CA ARG A 408 26.16 1.60 -14.29
C ARG A 408 25.22 2.83 -14.18
N ALA A 409 25.55 3.97 -14.81
CA ALA A 409 24.66 5.15 -14.83
C ALA A 409 24.60 5.86 -16.21
N TYR A 410 23.42 6.15 -16.77
CA TYR A 410 23.32 6.77 -18.11
C TYR A 410 22.27 7.87 -18.24
N ALA A 411 22.44 8.91 -19.08
CA ALA A 411 21.66 10.15 -18.95
C ALA A 411 21.38 10.91 -20.26
N ALA A 412 20.11 11.07 -20.65
CA ALA A 412 19.73 11.24 -22.07
C ALA A 412 20.39 10.14 -22.89
N TYR A 413 20.23 8.91 -22.43
CA TYR A 413 20.69 7.75 -23.15
C TYR A 413 19.80 7.58 -24.40
N ASN A 414 20.32 8.04 -25.54
CA ASN A 414 19.67 8.24 -26.84
C ASN A 414 18.52 9.30 -26.88
N GLY A 415 18.34 9.92 -28.05
CA GLY A 415 17.42 11.03 -28.39
C GLY A 415 18.08 11.95 -29.43
N ASP A 416 17.46 13.03 -29.94
CA ASP A 416 18.15 14.00 -30.82
C ASP A 416 17.92 15.49 -30.45
N ASN A 417 18.89 16.36 -30.80
CA ASN A 417 19.02 17.75 -30.32
C ASN A 417 19.00 17.87 -28.79
N ASN A 418 19.65 16.93 -28.08
CA ASN A 418 19.57 16.85 -26.63
C ASN A 418 20.51 17.88 -25.97
N THR A 419 20.08 18.55 -24.90
CA THR A 419 20.84 19.62 -24.24
C THR A 419 20.97 19.48 -22.71
N ASN A 420 22.18 19.53 -22.15
CA ASN A 420 22.44 19.51 -20.69
C ASN A 420 22.06 18.20 -19.97
N ASN A 421 22.68 17.08 -20.33
CA ASN A 421 22.29 15.74 -19.85
C ASN A 421 23.47 15.02 -19.17
N SER A 422 23.26 14.36 -18.03
CA SER A 422 24.34 14.13 -17.04
C SER A 422 24.35 12.75 -16.37
N ALA A 423 25.38 11.93 -16.62
CA ALA A 423 25.50 10.53 -16.19
C ALA A 423 26.73 10.28 -15.29
N ALA A 424 26.52 9.78 -14.06
CA ALA A 424 27.59 9.64 -13.08
C ALA A 424 27.62 8.27 -12.38
N ALA A 425 28.76 7.58 -12.46
CA ALA A 425 29.02 6.27 -11.87
C ALA A 425 30.36 6.14 -11.09
N THR A 426 30.40 5.19 -10.16
CA THR A 426 31.53 4.89 -9.25
C THR A 426 31.53 3.44 -8.82
N ASN A 427 32.64 2.93 -8.32
CA ASN A 427 32.63 1.95 -7.26
C ASN A 427 33.74 2.28 -6.22
N SER A 428 33.67 1.76 -5.00
CA SER A 428 34.57 2.18 -3.91
C SER A 428 35.05 1.08 -2.96
N GLY A 429 34.72 -0.19 -3.17
CA GLY A 429 35.43 -1.33 -2.56
C GLY A 429 36.57 -1.85 -3.45
N ASP A 430 37.12 -3.01 -3.15
CA ASP A 430 38.16 -3.65 -3.98
C ASP A 430 37.57 -4.54 -5.11
N ASN A 431 38.35 -4.76 -6.19
CA ASN A 431 38.05 -5.65 -7.33
C ASN A 431 36.80 -5.29 -8.19
N ASN A 432 36.59 -3.99 -8.42
CA ASN A 432 35.30 -3.47 -8.86
C ASN A 432 35.16 -3.05 -10.35
N THR A 433 33.92 -2.94 -10.83
CA THR A 433 33.56 -2.51 -12.21
C THR A 433 32.60 -1.32 -12.26
N THR A 434 32.88 -0.31 -13.11
CA THR A 434 32.06 0.93 -13.22
C THR A 434 31.94 1.52 -14.62
N GLU A 435 30.74 1.97 -14.95
CA GLU A 435 30.40 2.48 -16.28
C GLU A 435 29.43 3.68 -16.23
N ALA A 436 29.68 4.75 -17.00
CA ALA A 436 28.77 5.89 -17.13
C ALA A 436 28.61 6.39 -18.57
N GLY A 437 27.46 6.98 -18.93
CA GLY A 437 27.36 7.70 -20.21
C GLY A 437 26.12 8.56 -20.48
N ALA A 438 26.30 9.77 -21.01
CA ALA A 438 25.26 10.77 -21.22
C ALA A 438 25.22 11.27 -22.66
N GLY A 439 24.02 11.48 -23.20
CA GLY A 439 23.81 11.75 -24.63
C GLY A 439 24.35 10.63 -25.54
N VAL A 440 24.63 9.44 -24.99
CA VAL A 440 25.28 8.35 -25.73
C VAL A 440 24.45 7.99 -26.95
N ASN A 441 25.10 7.89 -28.11
CA ASN A 441 24.50 7.68 -29.43
C ASN A 441 23.39 8.70 -29.77
N SER A 442 23.76 9.95 -30.06
CA SER A 442 22.82 10.98 -30.52
C SER A 442 23.48 12.09 -31.33
N ASP A 443 22.70 12.77 -32.19
CA ASP A 443 23.19 13.85 -33.05
C ASP A 443 22.68 15.24 -32.60
N GLY A 444 23.49 16.28 -32.87
CA GLY A 444 23.10 17.69 -32.69
C GLY A 444 23.08 18.22 -31.25
N ASN A 445 23.81 17.60 -30.32
CA ASN A 445 23.75 17.87 -28.89
C ASN A 445 24.60 19.05 -28.37
N ASP A 446 24.29 19.51 -27.16
CA ASP A 446 25.11 20.45 -26.37
C ASP A 446 25.06 20.11 -24.85
N GLY A 447 26.07 20.51 -24.08
CA GLY A 447 26.07 20.43 -22.61
C GLY A 447 26.05 19.03 -21.96
N LEU A 448 26.38 17.96 -22.69
CA LEU A 448 26.45 16.59 -22.14
C LEU A 448 27.56 16.45 -21.05
N ASN A 449 27.40 15.52 -20.10
CA ASN A 449 28.32 15.34 -18.97
C ASN A 449 28.40 13.89 -18.47
N VAL A 450 29.61 13.29 -18.44
CA VAL A 450 29.82 11.88 -18.05
C VAL A 450 30.92 11.68 -17.02
N THR A 451 30.73 10.78 -16.05
CA THR A 451 31.79 10.44 -15.09
C THR A 451 31.65 9.04 -14.47
N ALA A 452 32.44 8.04 -14.89
CA ALA A 452 32.66 6.77 -14.19
C ALA A 452 33.89 6.83 -13.26
N THR A 453 33.98 6.01 -12.22
CA THR A 453 35.17 5.85 -11.33
C THR A 453 35.35 4.42 -10.78
N ASP A 454 36.59 3.90 -10.75
CA ASP A 454 37.01 2.50 -10.50
C ASP A 454 36.64 1.46 -11.59
N GLY A 455 37.62 0.80 -12.19
CA GLY A 455 37.39 -0.21 -13.26
C GLY A 455 36.67 0.34 -14.50
N GLN A 456 37.11 1.50 -15.00
CA GLN A 456 36.24 2.47 -15.69
C GLN A 456 36.04 2.31 -17.20
N ILE A 457 34.80 2.61 -17.62
CA ILE A 457 34.44 3.09 -18.97
C ILE A 457 33.59 4.37 -18.85
N ASN A 458 33.97 5.43 -19.57
CA ASN A 458 33.12 6.60 -19.85
C ASN A 458 32.65 6.52 -21.30
N ASN A 459 31.35 6.68 -21.56
CA ASN A 459 30.78 6.77 -22.91
C ASN A 459 30.08 8.12 -23.11
N GLU A 460 30.54 8.91 -24.08
CA GLU A 460 29.85 10.06 -24.69
C GLU A 460 29.57 9.70 -26.17
N PRO A 461 28.71 10.42 -26.91
CA PRO A 461 28.39 10.09 -28.32
C PRO A 461 29.60 10.19 -29.28
#